data_AF-A0A2S1YP58-F1
#
_entry.id   AF-A0A2S1YP58-F1
#
_cell.length_a   1.000
_cell.length_b   1.000
_cell.length_c   1.000
_cell.angle_alpha   90.00
_cell.angle_beta   90.00
_cell.angle_gamma   90.00
#
_symmetry.space_group_name_H-M   'P 1'
#
loop_
_entity.id
_entity.type
_entity.pdbx_description
1 polymer ?
#
loop_
_entity_poly.entity_id
_entity_poly.type
_entity_poly.pdbx_seq_one_letter_code
_entity_poly.pdbx_strand_id
1 'polypeptide(L)'
;MYTINTQLAYFNCSFNSKRLILNLKWFRLDKADSSSLNALCFNSTELEQFQAFIGQNPLNFPGQSFVEPTKIEEFVFFINGNVPQGILSFYPVLSKNADTDTHPSIHQVMKIVLTDENYQPAAHYTLDFDVIGKIEIYRNAK
;
A
#
# COMPACT_ATOMS: atom_id res chain seq x y z
N MET A 1 -12.13 -6.17 -13.13
CA MET A 1 -11.16 -6.04 -12.03
C MET A 1 -10.06 -5.10 -12.49
N TYR A 2 -9.53 -4.31 -11.56
CA TYR A 2 -8.62 -3.22 -11.87
C TYR A 2 -7.47 -3.19 -10.88
N THR A 3 -6.34 -2.67 -11.35
CA THR A 3 -5.22 -2.24 -10.50
C THR A 3 -4.88 -0.81 -10.84
N ILE A 4 -4.30 -0.08 -9.90
CA ILE A 4 -3.90 1.30 -10.11
C ILE A 4 -2.43 1.47 -9.76
N ASN A 5 -1.67 2.05 -10.69
CA ASN A 5 -0.28 2.39 -10.50
C ASN A 5 -0.19 3.87 -10.10
N THR A 6 0.57 4.18 -9.05
CA THR A 6 0.80 5.56 -8.60
C THR A 6 2.27 5.77 -8.22
N GLN A 7 2.68 7.03 -8.14
CA GLN A 7 3.79 7.42 -7.29
C GLN A 7 3.28 7.70 -5.89
N LEU A 8 4.03 7.27 -4.88
CA LEU A 8 3.76 7.54 -3.47
C LEU A 8 4.97 8.24 -2.85
N ALA A 9 4.71 9.35 -2.18
CA ALA A 9 5.70 10.19 -1.51
C ALA A 9 5.16 10.66 -0.14
N TYR A 10 6.01 11.36 0.63
CA TYR A 10 5.65 11.97 1.91
C TYR A 10 4.88 11.01 2.84
N PHE A 11 5.47 9.85 3.13
CA PHE A 11 4.90 8.89 4.07
C PHE A 11 5.94 8.52 5.12
N ASN A 12 5.48 8.28 6.35
CA ASN A 12 6.32 7.77 7.42
C ASN A 12 6.27 6.25 7.41
N CYS A 13 7.45 5.64 7.47
CA CYS A 13 7.64 4.22 7.68
C CYS A 13 8.70 4.03 8.78
N SER A 14 8.63 2.90 9.50
CA SER A 14 9.47 2.63 10.67
C SER A 14 10.99 2.59 10.40
N PHE A 15 11.42 2.57 9.13
CA PHE A 15 12.81 2.49 8.71
C PHE A 15 13.29 3.79 8.04
N ASN A 16 13.64 4.78 8.87
CA ASN A 16 14.46 5.96 8.51
C ASN A 16 13.87 6.95 7.48
N SER A 17 13.72 8.20 7.91
CA SER A 17 12.91 9.29 7.33
C SER A 17 13.51 10.01 6.11
N LYS A 18 14.12 9.28 5.17
CA LYS A 18 14.58 9.90 3.91
C LYS A 18 13.45 9.92 2.89
N ARG A 19 13.28 11.04 2.16
CA ARG A 19 12.33 11.18 1.05
C ARG A 19 12.53 10.06 0.05
N LEU A 20 11.63 9.09 0.05
CA LEU A 20 11.54 8.07 -1.00
C LEU A 20 10.25 8.33 -1.78
N ILE A 21 10.39 8.40 -3.11
CA ILE A 21 9.26 8.33 -4.02
C ILE A 21 9.23 6.90 -4.53
N LEU A 22 8.14 6.19 -4.26
CA LEU A 22 7.95 4.80 -4.66
C LEU A 22 6.92 4.73 -5.76
N ASN A 23 7.19 3.93 -6.79
CA ASN A 23 6.17 3.55 -7.76
C ASN A 23 5.49 2.29 -7.27
N LEU A 24 4.17 2.33 -7.13
CA LEU A 24 3.39 1.27 -6.50
C LEU A 24 2.23 0.85 -7.41
N LYS A 25 2.07 -0.46 -7.58
CA LYS A 25 0.84 -1.08 -8.07
C LYS A 25 -0.02 -1.45 -6.86
N TRP A 26 -1.20 -0.89 -6.76
CA TRP A 26 -2.07 -1.07 -5.61
C TRP A 26 -3.12 -2.15 -5.81
N PHE A 27 -3.46 -2.80 -4.70
CA PHE A 27 -4.47 -3.83 -4.55
C PHE A 27 -5.29 -3.55 -3.29
N ARG A 28 -6.52 -4.04 -3.28
CA ARG A 28 -7.33 -4.12 -2.06
C ARG A 28 -6.73 -5.20 -1.16
N LEU A 29 -6.58 -4.91 0.11
CA LEU A 29 -6.09 -5.86 1.10
C LEU A 29 -7.27 -6.44 1.88
N ASP A 30 -7.37 -7.76 1.89
CA ASP A 30 -8.37 -8.51 2.64
C ASP A 30 -7.74 -9.44 3.64
N LYS A 31 -8.44 -9.63 4.76
CA LYS A 31 -8.13 -10.72 5.68
C LYS A 31 -8.86 -11.97 5.22
N ALA A 32 -8.11 -12.96 4.74
CA ALA A 32 -8.68 -14.22 4.29
C ALA A 32 -8.98 -15.16 5.47
N ASP A 33 -8.04 -15.28 6.41
CA ASP A 33 -8.24 -16.01 7.67
C ASP A 33 -7.37 -15.43 8.80
N SER A 34 -7.28 -16.12 9.94
CA SER A 34 -6.46 -15.69 11.09
C SER A 34 -4.96 -15.63 10.80
N SER A 35 -4.51 -16.30 9.75
CA SER A 35 -3.12 -16.56 9.38
C SER A 35 -2.75 -16.10 7.96
N SER A 36 -3.67 -15.46 7.22
CA SER A 36 -3.40 -15.03 5.85
C SER A 36 -4.08 -13.72 5.47
N LEU A 37 -3.41 -12.96 4.61
CA LEU A 37 -3.95 -11.78 3.94
C LEU A 37 -3.95 -11.99 2.42
N ASN A 38 -4.96 -11.47 1.73
CA ASN A 38 -5.05 -11.52 0.28
C ASN A 38 -4.98 -10.11 -0.30
N ALA A 39 -4.05 -9.88 -1.23
CA ALA A 39 -4.12 -8.74 -2.13
C ALA A 39 -5.00 -9.09 -3.32
N LEU A 40 -6.07 -8.33 -3.51
CA LEU A 40 -7.10 -8.54 -4.52
C LEU A 40 -7.19 -7.32 -5.44
N CYS A 41 -7.45 -7.54 -6.72
CA CYS A 41 -7.77 -6.44 -7.62
C CYS A 41 -9.05 -5.71 -7.18
N PHE A 42 -9.13 -4.42 -7.49
CA PHE A 42 -10.31 -3.60 -7.25
C PHE A 42 -11.47 -4.00 -8.17
N ASN A 43 -12.68 -4.02 -7.63
CA ASN A 43 -13.89 -3.88 -8.44
C ASN A 43 -14.09 -2.40 -8.86
N SER A 44 -15.11 -2.12 -9.67
CA SER A 44 -15.36 -0.77 -10.19
C SER A 44 -15.61 0.26 -9.07
N THR A 45 -16.41 -0.08 -8.07
CA THR A 45 -16.75 0.80 -6.96
C THR A 45 -15.52 1.11 -6.09
N GLU A 46 -14.73 0.08 -5.77
CA GLU A 46 -13.50 0.24 -4.98
C GLU A 46 -12.45 1.08 -5.72
N LEU A 47 -12.34 0.88 -7.03
CA LEU A 47 -11.45 1.68 -7.87
C LEU A 47 -11.84 3.16 -7.81
N GLU A 48 -13.12 3.48 -7.98
CA GLU A 48 -13.61 4.88 -7.92
C GLU A 48 -13.33 5.52 -6.57
N GLN A 49 -13.59 4.80 -5.47
CA GLN A 49 -13.28 5.28 -4.11
C GLN A 49 -11.79 5.56 -3.94
N PHE A 50 -10.93 4.65 -4.40
CA PHE A 50 -9.50 4.83 -4.24
C PHE A 50 -8.92 5.93 -5.14
N GLN A 51 -9.43 6.09 -6.37
CA GLN A 51 -9.08 7.21 -7.24
C GLN A 51 -9.48 8.56 -6.61
N ALA A 52 -10.67 8.66 -6.02
CA ALA A 52 -11.10 9.86 -5.32
C ALA A 52 -10.18 10.17 -4.13
N PHE A 53 -9.81 9.15 -3.35
CA PHE A 53 -8.85 9.30 -2.25
C PHE A 53 -7.48 9.79 -2.73
N ILE A 54 -6.94 9.22 -3.81
CA ILE A 54 -5.69 9.69 -4.41
C ILE A 54 -5.80 11.16 -4.84
N GLY A 55 -6.89 11.53 -5.52
CA GLY A 55 -7.14 12.91 -5.98
C GLY A 55 -7.26 13.93 -4.84
N GLN A 56 -7.69 13.50 -3.66
CA GLN A 56 -7.76 14.33 -2.45
C GLN A 56 -6.42 14.46 -1.71
N ASN A 57 -5.42 13.63 -2.04
CA ASN A 57 -4.13 13.58 -1.33
C ASN A 57 -2.94 13.79 -2.29
N PRO A 58 -2.88 14.90 -3.04
CA PRO A 58 -1.89 15.12 -4.10
C PRO A 58 -0.45 15.23 -3.59
N LEU A 59 -0.25 15.61 -2.32
CA LEU A 59 1.08 15.62 -1.70
C LEU A 59 1.64 14.21 -1.58
N ASN A 60 0.81 13.26 -1.12
CA ASN A 60 1.22 11.88 -0.90
C ASN A 60 1.22 11.05 -2.17
N PHE A 61 0.35 11.38 -3.13
CA PHE A 61 0.26 10.73 -4.43
C PHE A 61 0.61 11.70 -5.55
N PRO A 62 1.89 12.09 -5.67
CA PRO A 62 2.29 13.02 -6.71
C PRO A 62 2.14 12.37 -8.10
N GLY A 63 1.84 13.18 -9.11
CA GLY A 63 1.81 12.72 -10.50
C GLY A 63 0.52 12.03 -10.92
N GLN A 64 0.58 11.36 -12.08
CA GLN A 64 -0.58 10.69 -12.67
C GLN A 64 -0.74 9.28 -12.11
N SER A 65 -1.98 8.89 -11.86
CA SER A 65 -2.35 7.50 -11.57
C SER A 65 -2.77 6.79 -12.85
N PHE A 66 -2.27 5.57 -13.08
CA PHE A 66 -2.60 4.76 -14.26
C PHE A 66 -3.45 3.58 -13.86
N VAL A 67 -4.68 3.52 -14.36
CA VAL A 67 -5.59 2.40 -14.14
C VAL A 67 -5.39 1.37 -15.23
N GLU A 68 -5.17 0.12 -14.82
CA GLU A 68 -5.03 -1.02 -15.71
C GLU A 68 -6.16 -2.02 -15.48
N PRO A 69 -7.01 -2.28 -16.50
CA PRO A 69 -7.87 -3.46 -16.49
C PRO A 69 -6.99 -4.72 -16.50
N THR A 70 -7.18 -5.61 -15.55
CA THR A 70 -6.39 -6.85 -15.46
C THR A 70 -7.30 -8.07 -15.24
N LYS A 71 -6.71 -9.26 -15.45
CA LYS A 71 -7.30 -10.52 -14.99
C LYS A 71 -7.26 -10.57 -13.46
N ILE A 72 -7.98 -11.52 -12.87
CA ILE A 72 -7.93 -11.73 -11.42
C ILE A 72 -6.48 -12.03 -11.03
N GLU A 73 -5.81 -11.06 -10.43
CA GLU A 73 -4.53 -11.22 -9.75
C GLU A 73 -4.84 -11.27 -8.25
N GLU A 74 -4.39 -12.34 -7.61
CA GLU A 74 -4.49 -12.53 -6.16
C GLU A 74 -3.15 -12.96 -5.61
N PHE A 75 -2.71 -12.32 -4.54
CA PHE A 75 -1.49 -12.69 -3.82
C PHE A 75 -1.85 -13.01 -2.38
N VAL A 76 -1.44 -14.18 -1.90
CA VAL A 76 -1.64 -14.61 -0.51
C VAL A 76 -0.36 -14.38 0.28
N PHE A 77 -0.47 -13.66 1.39
CA PHE A 77 0.60 -13.42 2.35
C PHE A 77 0.32 -14.22 3.62
N PHE A 78 1.26 -15.08 4.01
CA PHE A 78 1.13 -15.87 5.24
C PHE A 78 1.68 -15.11 6.45
N ILE A 79 0.91 -15.12 7.53
CA ILE A 79 1.21 -14.52 8.82
C ILE A 79 1.95 -15.56 9.66
N ASN A 80 3.28 -15.66 9.53
CA ASN A 80 4.08 -16.60 10.34
C ASN A 80 4.76 -15.89 11.53
N GLY A 81 4.54 -16.40 12.73
CA GLY A 81 5.35 -16.06 13.90
C GLY A 81 6.78 -16.60 13.74
N ASN A 82 7.77 -15.72 13.94
CA ASN A 82 9.21 -16.00 14.01
C ASN A 82 9.86 -16.63 12.76
N VAL A 83 10.17 -15.80 11.77
CA VAL A 83 11.16 -16.09 10.70
C VAL A 83 12.26 -14.99 10.77
N PRO A 84 13.52 -15.23 10.38
CA PRO A 84 14.57 -14.22 10.50
C PRO A 84 14.30 -12.99 9.62
N GLN A 85 14.65 -11.81 10.13
CA GLN A 85 14.54 -10.51 9.44
C GLN A 85 15.36 -10.49 8.14
N GLY A 86 14.70 -10.65 6.99
CA GLY A 86 15.22 -10.17 5.72
C GLY A 86 15.19 -8.63 5.66
N ILE A 87 16.22 -8.01 5.09
CA ILE A 87 16.57 -6.58 5.24
C ILE A 87 15.56 -5.60 4.59
N LEU A 88 14.58 -6.04 3.80
CA LEU A 88 13.62 -5.13 3.15
C LEU A 88 12.20 -5.69 3.20
N SER A 89 11.27 -4.90 3.76
CA SER A 89 9.84 -5.14 3.60
C SER A 89 9.36 -4.48 2.30
N PHE A 90 8.69 -5.22 1.41
CA PHE A 90 8.45 -4.85 0.01
C PHE A 90 7.06 -4.27 -0.30
N TYR A 91 6.12 -4.31 0.65
CA TYR A 91 4.73 -3.99 0.39
C TYR A 91 4.18 -2.96 1.40
N PRO A 92 4.10 -1.65 1.04
CA PRO A 92 3.44 -0.66 1.88
C PRO A 92 1.93 -0.92 2.01
N VAL A 93 1.37 -0.71 3.20
CA VAL A 93 -0.06 -0.83 3.48
C VAL A 93 -0.60 0.47 4.05
N LEU A 94 -1.70 0.94 3.47
CA LEU A 94 -2.55 1.95 4.06
C LEU A 94 -3.75 1.25 4.68
N SER A 95 -3.96 1.49 5.97
CA SER A 95 -5.01 0.81 6.73
C SER A 95 -5.75 1.78 7.64
N LYS A 96 -7.06 1.58 7.76
CA LYS A 96 -7.96 2.37 8.62
C LYS A 96 -7.62 2.25 10.11
N ASN A 97 -7.13 1.09 10.53
CA ASN A 97 -6.92 0.79 11.95
C ASN A 97 -5.47 1.03 12.36
N ALA A 98 -5.07 2.29 12.60
CA ALA A 98 -3.72 2.68 13.04
C ALA A 98 -3.14 1.80 14.16
N ASP A 99 -3.97 1.43 15.13
CA ASP A 99 -3.60 0.84 16.43
C ASP A 99 -3.62 -0.68 16.53
N THR A 100 -3.96 -1.40 15.46
CA THR A 100 -3.87 -2.86 15.50
C THR A 100 -2.45 -3.30 15.18
N ASP A 101 -1.64 -3.44 16.23
CA ASP A 101 -0.45 -4.31 16.31
C ASP A 101 -0.76 -5.81 15.99
N THR A 102 -1.96 -6.11 15.49
CA THR A 102 -2.45 -7.45 15.18
C THR A 102 -2.13 -7.90 13.77
N HIS A 103 -1.15 -7.32 13.10
CA HIS A 103 -0.45 -8.03 12.04
C HIS A 103 0.82 -8.61 12.66
N PRO A 104 0.78 -9.87 13.15
CA PRO A 104 2.01 -10.56 13.54
C PRO A 104 2.96 -10.47 12.35
N SER A 105 4.04 -9.72 12.52
CA SER A 105 5.23 -9.64 11.67
C SER A 105 5.07 -10.32 10.30
N ILE A 106 4.22 -9.79 9.42
CA ILE A 106 4.13 -10.33 8.07
C ILE A 106 5.39 -9.84 7.40
N HIS A 107 6.41 -10.71 7.37
CA HIS A 107 7.64 -10.44 6.65
C HIS A 107 7.23 -9.98 5.24
N GLN A 108 7.65 -8.76 4.88
CA GLN A 108 7.38 -8.06 3.63
C GLN A 108 6.26 -7.01 3.63
N VAL A 109 5.34 -6.98 4.61
CA VAL A 109 4.28 -5.95 4.66
C VAL A 109 4.64 -4.86 5.67
N MET A 110 4.47 -3.60 5.29
CA MET A 110 4.81 -2.46 6.13
C MET A 110 3.69 -1.43 6.09
N LYS A 111 3.10 -1.17 7.24
CA LYS A 111 2.13 -0.09 7.36
C LYS A 111 2.81 1.27 7.22
N ILE A 112 2.17 2.16 6.50
CA ILE A 112 2.64 3.53 6.30
C ILE A 112 1.59 4.53 6.77
N VAL A 113 2.05 5.70 7.20
CA VAL A 113 1.21 6.84 7.56
C VAL A 113 1.50 7.97 6.57
N LEU A 114 0.46 8.54 5.97
CA LEU A 114 0.59 9.69 5.08
C LEU A 114 0.94 10.94 5.88
N THR A 115 1.91 11.72 5.39
CA THR A 115 2.42 12.90 6.08
C THR A 115 2.36 14.16 5.22
N ASP A 116 2.49 15.33 5.86
CA ASP A 116 2.73 16.60 5.18
C ASP A 116 4.21 16.74 4.75
N GLU A 117 4.56 17.93 4.26
CA GLU A 117 5.92 18.32 3.88
C GLU A 117 6.92 18.37 5.05
N ASN A 118 6.41 18.47 6.28
CA ASN A 118 7.16 18.47 7.53
C ASN A 118 7.23 17.07 8.17
N TYR A 119 6.73 16.04 7.47
CA TYR A 119 6.61 14.66 7.94
C TYR A 119 5.74 14.47 9.18
N GLN A 120 4.87 15.43 9.46
CA GLN A 120 3.82 15.26 10.46
C GLN A 120 2.65 14.51 9.82
N PRO A 121 1.97 13.61 10.56
CA PRO A 121 0.75 12.98 10.07
C PRO A 121 -0.25 14.04 9.62
N ALA A 122 -0.72 13.95 8.38
CA ALA A 122 -1.50 15.03 7.77
C ALA A 122 -2.77 14.57 7.04
N ALA A 123 -2.79 13.33 6.56
CA ALA A 123 -3.94 12.75 5.90
C ALA A 123 -4.44 11.52 6.66
N HIS A 124 -5.75 11.46 6.87
CA HIS A 124 -6.41 10.29 7.43
C HIS A 124 -6.75 9.31 6.32
N TYR A 125 -6.57 8.03 6.59
CA TYR A 125 -7.06 6.99 5.71
C TYR A 125 -8.58 6.85 5.87
N THR A 126 -9.33 7.29 4.86
CA THR A 126 -10.79 7.41 4.90
C THR A 126 -11.53 6.33 4.13
N LEU A 127 -10.80 5.40 3.49
CA LEU A 127 -11.42 4.30 2.74
C LEU A 127 -12.06 3.28 3.69
N ASP A 128 -13.10 2.62 3.19
CA ASP A 128 -13.82 1.55 3.91
C ASP A 128 -13.11 0.19 3.86
N PHE A 129 -12.04 0.08 3.07
CA PHE A 129 -11.19 -1.10 2.92
C PHE A 129 -9.73 -0.69 3.00
N ASP A 130 -8.83 -1.62 3.32
CA ASP A 130 -7.39 -1.40 3.35
C ASP A 130 -6.76 -1.63 1.96
N VAL A 131 -5.60 -1.02 1.68
CA VAL A 131 -4.86 -1.23 0.43
C VAL A 131 -3.41 -1.61 0.68
N ILE A 132 -2.89 -2.45 -0.21
CA ILE A 132 -1.50 -2.88 -0.23
C ILE A 132 -0.87 -2.51 -1.57
N GLY A 133 0.29 -1.86 -1.50
CA GLY A 133 1.10 -1.48 -2.65
C GLY A 133 2.19 -2.52 -2.89
N LYS A 134 2.41 -2.88 -4.15
CA LYS A 134 3.57 -3.62 -4.61
C LYS A 134 4.54 -2.63 -5.26
N ILE A 135 5.78 -2.59 -4.77
CA ILE A 135 6.84 -1.76 -5.39
C ILE A 135 7.13 -2.27 -6.79
N GLU A 136 6.83 -1.43 -7.78
CA GLU A 136 7.19 -1.65 -9.17
C GLU A 136 8.60 -1.07 -9.39
N ILE A 137 9.59 -1.94 -9.55
CA ILE A 137 10.93 -1.52 -9.95
C ILE A 137 10.89 -1.24 -11.45
N TYR A 138 10.70 0.02 -11.84
CA TYR A 138 11.00 0.44 -13.22
C TYR A 138 12.51 0.28 -13.43
N ARG A 139 12.94 -0.88 -13.94
CA ARG A 139 14.28 -0.99 -14.52
C ARG A 139 14.27 -0.11 -15.76
N ASN A 140 15.03 0.98 -15.74
CA ASN A 140 15.37 1.69 -16.97
C ASN A 140 15.83 0.64 -18.00
N ALA A 141 15.19 0.63 -19.16
CA ALA A 141 15.71 -0.08 -20.31
C ALA A 141 17.14 0.40 -20.55
N LYS A 142 18.05 -0.55 -20.73
CA LYS A 142 19.46 -0.28 -21.04
C LYS A 142 19.61 0.61 -22.27
#